data_AF-A0A060Z3E3-F1
#
_entry.id   AF-A0A060Z3E3-F1
#
_cell.length_a   1.000
_cell.length_b   1.000
_cell.length_c   1.000
_cell.angle_alpha   90.00
_cell.angle_beta   90.00
_cell.angle_gamma   90.00
#
_symmetry.space_group_name_H-M   'P 1'
#
loop_
_entity.id
_entity.type
_entity.pdbx_description
1 polymer ?
#
loop_
_entity_poly.entity_id
_entity_poly.type
_entity_poly.pdbx_seq_one_letter_code
_entity_poly.pdbx_strand_id
1 'polypeptide(L)' 'PYYCYYPFALGPRSCLGQSFAQMEAKVVMAKLLQRFDFNLLPGQSFDILDTGTLRPKSGVVCNIRHRGQTSAA' A
#
# COMPACT_ATOMS: atom_id res chain seq x y z
N PRO A 1 18.03 14.65 9.74
CA PRO A 1 19.19 14.41 8.84
C PRO A 1 18.78 14.70 7.38
N TYR A 2 19.64 15.37 6.61
CA TYR A 2 19.37 15.74 5.23
C TYR A 2 19.51 14.53 4.30
N TYR A 3 18.67 14.45 3.26
CA TYR A 3 18.71 13.38 2.26
C TYR A 3 18.58 11.96 2.84
N CYS A 4 17.64 11.72 3.77
CA CYS A 4 17.41 10.39 4.36
C CYS A 4 16.14 9.69 3.85
N TYR A 5 15.41 10.30 2.92
CA TYR A 5 14.19 9.73 2.35
C TYR A 5 14.08 10.05 0.87
N TYR A 6 14.29 9.03 0.04
CA TYR A 6 14.34 9.16 -1.42
C TYR A 6 13.84 7.86 -2.11
N PRO A 7 12.60 7.42 -1.85
CA PRO A 7 12.05 6.17 -2.42
C PRO A 7 11.91 6.19 -3.95
N PHE A 8 11.94 7.38 -4.56
CA PHE A 8 11.93 7.59 -6.01
C PHE A 8 13.28 8.09 -6.55
N ALA A 9 14.36 7.92 -5.78
CA ALA A 9 15.68 8.49 -6.01
C ALA A 9 15.67 10.05 -6.09
N LEU A 10 16.81 10.64 -6.45
CA LEU A 10 17.02 12.08 -6.57
C LEU A 10 17.87 12.40 -7.81
N GLY A 11 17.70 13.60 -8.37
CA GLY A 11 18.51 14.09 -9.50
C GLY A 11 17.96 13.70 -10.89
N PRO A 12 18.77 13.82 -11.97
CA PRO A 12 18.30 13.68 -13.36
C PRO A 12 17.87 12.25 -13.74
N ARG A 13 18.15 11.26 -12.88
CA ARG A 13 17.74 9.86 -13.04
C ARG A 13 16.71 9.43 -11.98
N SER A 14 16.04 10.38 -11.32
CA SER A 14 14.91 10.07 -10.45
C SER A 14 13.78 9.39 -11.23
N CYS A 15 12.88 8.72 -10.52
CA CYS A 15 11.76 8.03 -11.15
C CYS A 15 10.88 9.02 -11.91
N LEU A 16 10.85 8.89 -13.25
CA LEU A 16 10.00 9.70 -14.13
C LEU A 16 8.51 9.57 -13.77
N GLY A 17 8.12 8.41 -13.25
CA GLY A 17 6.75 8.10 -12.86
C GLY A 17 6.38 8.54 -11.43
N GLN A 18 7.23 9.26 -10.70
CA GLN A 18 6.97 9.61 -9.28
C GLN A 18 5.60 10.28 -9.08
N SER A 19 5.29 11.31 -9.86
CA SER A 19 4.03 12.04 -9.72
C SER A 19 2.82 11.17 -10.07
N PHE A 20 2.96 10.32 -11.10
CA PHE A 20 1.92 9.39 -11.52
C PHE A 20 1.65 8.34 -10.44
N ALA A 21 2.69 7.65 -9.96
CA ALA A 21 2.57 6.62 -8.93
C ALA A 21 1.96 7.16 -7.63
N GLN A 22 2.32 8.39 -7.24
CA GLN A 22 1.73 9.04 -6.07
C GLN A 22 0.25 9.39 -6.27
N MET A 23 -0.14 9.87 -7.45
CA MET A 23 -1.54 10.14 -7.78
C MET A 23 -2.35 8.84 -7.75
N GLU A 24 -1.87 7.81 -8.43
CA GLU A 24 -2.50 6.49 -8.50
C GLU A 24 -2.69 5.90 -7.09
N ALA A 25 -1.63 5.85 -6.28
CA ALA A 25 -1.68 5.33 -4.92
C ALA A 25 -2.71 6.08 -4.06
N LYS A 26 -2.76 7.42 -4.16
CA LYS A 26 -3.74 8.22 -3.42
C LYS A 26 -5.17 7.90 -3.83
N VAL A 27 -5.44 7.78 -5.13
CA VAL A 27 -6.78 7.47 -5.64
C VAL A 27 -7.22 6.07 -5.21
N VAL A 28 -6.35 5.07 -5.38
CA VAL A 28 -6.63 3.68 -4.97
C VAL A 28 -6.88 3.63 -3.46
N MET A 29 -5.98 4.18 -2.65
CA MET A 29 -6.13 4.19 -1.19
C MET A 29 -7.39 4.92 -0.73
N ALA A 30 -7.72 6.07 -1.32
CA ALA A 30 -8.94 6.79 -1.00
C ALA A 30 -10.19 5.95 -1.29
N LYS A 31 -10.25 5.28 -2.45
CA LYS A 31 -11.39 4.44 -2.81
C LYS A 31 -11.53 3.21 -1.91
N LEU A 32 -10.41 2.56 -1.56
CA LEU A 32 -10.41 1.41 -0.67
C LEU A 32 -10.86 1.81 0.74
N LEU A 33 -10.28 2.86 1.31
CA LEU A 33 -10.57 3.30 2.68
C LEU A 33 -11.98 3.90 2.84
N GLN A 34 -12.56 4.47 1.78
CA GLN A 34 -13.93 4.98 1.80
C GLN A 34 -14.98 3.85 1.84
N ARG A 35 -14.68 2.70 1.24
CA ARG A 35 -15.68 1.66 0.95
C ARG A 35 -15.47 0.38 1.73
N PHE A 36 -14.28 0.15 2.30
CA PHE A 36 -13.96 -1.14 2.91
C PHE A 36 -13.22 -0.99 4.23
N ASP A 37 -13.51 -1.92 5.14
CA ASP A 37 -12.74 -2.20 6.33
C ASP A 37 -11.92 -3.48 6.11
N PHE A 38 -10.63 -3.42 6.45
CA PHE A 38 -9.68 -4.52 6.24
C PHE A 38 -9.26 -5.09 7.59
N ASN A 39 -9.39 -6.41 7.75
CA ASN A 39 -8.87 -7.14 8.91
C ASN A 39 -7.83 -8.16 8.45
N LEU A 40 -6.58 -8.00 8.87
CA LEU A 40 -5.48 -8.89 8.50
C LEU A 40 -5.70 -10.28 9.09
N LEU A 41 -5.53 -11.34 8.28
CA LEU A 41 -5.60 -12.70 8.82
C LEU A 41 -4.42 -12.99 9.74
N PRO A 42 -4.63 -13.66 10.88
CA PRO A 42 -3.55 -14.00 11.81
C PRO A 42 -2.57 -15.01 11.21
N GLY A 43 -1.34 -15.02 11.71
CA GLY A 43 -0.31 -16.00 11.32
C GLY A 43 0.52 -15.64 10.08
N GLN A 44 0.34 -14.45 9.51
CA GLN A 44 1.21 -13.94 8.45
C GLN A 44 2.49 -13.31 9.02
N SER A 45 3.63 -13.52 8.36
CA SER A 45 4.90 -12.88 8.73
C SER A 45 4.97 -11.44 8.20
N PHE A 46 5.67 -10.58 8.94
CA PHE A 46 6.02 -9.21 8.53
C PHE A 46 7.38 -9.12 7.84
N ASP A 47 8.00 -10.27 7.53
CA ASP A 47 9.25 -10.32 6.78
C ASP A 47 9.09 -9.73 5.37
N ILE A 48 10.20 -9.18 4.86
CA ILE A 48 10.30 -8.65 3.50
C ILE A 48 10.90 -9.73 2.59
N LEU A 49 10.33 -9.87 1.40
CA LEU A 49 10.88 -10.64 0.30
C LEU A 49 11.43 -9.68 -0.76
N ASP A 50 12.68 -9.93 -1.17
CA ASP A 50 13.33 -9.22 -2.28
C ASP A 50 13.21 -10.06 -3.55
N THR A 51 12.48 -9.55 -4.55
CA THR A 51 12.41 -10.11 -5.91
C THR A 51 12.74 -9.05 -6.95
N GLY A 52 13.75 -8.22 -6.69
CA GLY A 52 14.13 -7.04 -7.46
C GLY A 52 13.45 -5.76 -6.96
N THR A 53 12.23 -5.87 -6.42
CA THR A 53 11.62 -4.87 -5.55
C THR A 53 11.20 -5.50 -4.23
N LEU A 54 11.17 -4.69 -3.16
CA LEU A 54 10.77 -5.14 -1.83
C LEU A 54 9.25 -5.32 -1.75
N ARG A 55 8.80 -6.44 -1.21
CA ARG A 55 7.39 -6.76 -0.97
C ARG A 55 7.20 -7.63 0.28
N PRO A 56 6.01 -7.67 0.90
CA PRO A 56 5.75 -8.56 2.03
C PRO A 56 5.89 -10.04 1.63
N LYS A 57 6.64 -10.82 2.41
CA LYS A 57 6.91 -12.25 2.14
C LYS A 57 5.65 -13.11 2.19
N SER A 58 4.79 -12.86 3.18
CA SER A 58 3.52 -13.57 3.34
C SER A 58 2.37 -12.95 2.54
N GLY A 59 2.63 -11.92 1.73
CA GLY A 59 1.57 -11.10 1.14
C GLY A 59 0.87 -10.25 2.19
N VAL A 60 -0.39 -9.90 1.92
CA VAL A 60 -1.25 -9.11 2.83
C VAL A 60 -2.68 -9.64 2.68
N VAL A 61 -2.93 -10.85 3.17
CA VAL A 61 -4.24 -11.50 3.06
C VAL A 61 -5.16 -10.95 4.14
N CYS A 62 -6.28 -10.36 3.73
CA CYS A 62 -7.23 -9.70 4.62
C CYS A 62 -8.65 -10.22 4.40
N ASN A 63 -9.43 -10.30 5.49
CA ASN A 63 -10.88 -10.27 5.40
C ASN A 63 -11.33 -8.83 5.11
N ILE A 64 -12.21 -8.67 4.13
CA ILE A 64 -12.70 -7.37 3.67
C ILE A 64 -14.19 -7.27 3.98
N ARG A 65 -14.63 -6.16 4.57
CA ARG A 65 -16.04 -5.85 4.81
C ARG A 65 -16.39 -4.52 4.16
N HIS A 66 -17.61 -4.37 3.64
CA HIS A 66 -18.02 -3.09 3.08
C HIS A 66 -18.33 -2.09 4.21
N ARG A 67 -17.62 -0.96 4.20
CA ARG A 67 -17.79 0.14 5.15
C ARG A 67 -19.13 0.82 4.87
N GLY A 68 -19.95 1.01 5.91
CA GLY A 68 -21.27 1.64 5.79
C GLY A 68 -22.42 0.72 5.34
N GLN A 69 -22.17 -0.56 5.05
CA GLN A 69 -23.25 -1.55 5.07
C GLN A 69 -23.44 -2.00 6.53
N THR A 70 -24.17 -1.18 7.31
CA THR A 70 -24.90 -1.72 8.45
C THR A 70 -25.82 -2.76 7.85
N SER A 71 -25.50 -4.04 8.04
CA SER A 71 -26.45 -5.11 7.77
C SER A 71 -27.73 -4.71 8.49
N ALA A 72 -28.78 -4.40 7.74
CA ALA A 72 -30.11 -4.32 8.29
C ALA A 72 -30.37 -5.70 8.91
N ALA A 73 -30.27 -5.75 10.23
CA ALA A 73 -30.77 -6.82 11.07
C ALA A 73 -31.94 -6.20 11.85
#